data_AF-A0A2V6ZW19-F1
#
_entry.id   AF-A0A2V6ZW19-F1
#
_cell.length_a   1.000
_cell.length_b   1.000
_cell.length_c   1.000
_cell.angle_alpha   90.00
_cell.angle_beta   90.00
_cell.angle_gamma   90.00
#
_symmetry.space_group_name_H-M   'P 1'
#
loop_
_entity.id
_entity.type
_entity.pdbx_description
1 polymer ?
#
loop_
_entity_poly.entity_id
_entity_poly.type
_entity_poly.pdbx_seq_one_letter_code
_entity_poly.pdbx_strand_id
1 'polypeptide(L)'
;MTGLVGLQLVTLFVLASVLAGCAMMKSGVLDLSWTPPTANVDGSPATDIASYRIYYGTTSNPCPGDTPLTVSATTASPGQTVKTRLTGLKMGELYYVAVTAVSSSGKESVCSVATSGRARNPD
;
A
#
# COMPACT_ATOMS: atom_id res chain seq x y z
N MET A 1 -10.49 61.04 46.20
CA MET A 1 -11.32 59.84 45.92
C MET A 1 -10.38 58.67 45.77
N THR A 2 -10.24 57.92 46.86
CA THR A 2 -9.47 56.68 46.98
C THR A 2 -10.25 55.50 46.39
N GLY A 3 -9.58 54.52 45.78
CA GLY A 3 -10.00 53.12 45.95
C GLY A 3 -9.90 52.15 44.76
N LEU A 4 -8.91 51.25 44.88
CA LEU A 4 -8.89 49.80 44.63
C LEU A 4 -8.84 49.18 43.22
N VAL A 5 -7.89 48.24 43.16
CA VAL A 5 -7.50 47.28 42.13
C VAL A 5 -8.41 46.04 42.18
N GLY A 6 -8.77 45.47 41.02
CA GLY A 6 -9.58 44.25 40.90
C GLY A 6 -9.08 43.30 39.79
N LEU A 7 -8.22 42.38 40.20
CA LEU A 7 -7.82 41.08 39.65
C LEU A 7 -8.81 40.38 38.67
N GLN A 8 -8.37 40.00 37.45
CA GLN A 8 -8.85 38.77 36.79
C GLN A 8 -7.77 38.08 35.93
N LEU A 9 -7.36 36.92 36.44
CA LEU A 9 -6.90 35.68 35.79
C LEU A 9 -5.85 35.72 34.66
N VAL A 10 -4.66 35.23 35.02
CA VAL A 10 -3.64 34.68 34.13
C VAL A 10 -4.23 33.49 33.36
N THR A 11 -4.43 33.61 32.05
CA THR A 11 -4.81 32.48 31.19
C THR A 11 -3.59 31.58 31.02
N LEU A 12 -3.52 30.51 31.82
CA LEU A 12 -2.63 29.37 31.60
C LEU A 12 -2.93 28.80 30.20
N PHE A 13 -2.03 29.02 29.23
CA PHE A 13 -1.93 28.11 28.09
C PHE A 13 -1.37 26.80 28.64
N VAL A 14 -2.25 25.87 29.02
CA VAL A 14 -1.88 24.47 29.14
C VAL A 14 -1.51 24.05 27.72
N LEU A 15 -0.22 24.11 27.40
CA LEU A 15 0.32 23.40 26.25
C LEU A 15 0.10 21.92 26.58
N ALA A 16 -1.05 21.39 26.14
CA ALA A 16 -1.29 19.97 26.17
C ALA A 16 -0.26 19.37 25.21
N SER A 17 0.89 19.00 25.76
CA SER A 17 1.80 18.06 25.18
C SER A 17 0.99 16.79 24.95
N VAL A 18 0.43 16.68 23.74
CA VAL A 18 0.03 15.38 23.20
C VAL A 18 1.35 14.63 23.05
N LEU A 19 1.75 13.96 24.14
CA LEU A 19 2.63 12.84 24.08
C LEU A 19 1.85 11.82 23.26
N ALA A 20 1.99 11.93 21.93
CA ALA A 20 1.51 10.92 21.00
C ALA A 20 2.21 9.65 21.44
N GLY A 21 1.52 8.85 22.24
CA GLY A 21 1.96 7.52 22.56
C GLY A 21 2.22 6.87 21.22
N CYS A 22 3.49 6.57 20.94
CA CYS A 22 3.86 5.68 19.87
C CYS A 22 3.38 4.30 20.32
N ALA A 23 2.05 4.10 20.29
CA ALA A 23 1.52 2.77 20.16
C ALA A 23 2.12 2.30 18.84
N MET A 24 3.15 1.45 18.94
CA MET A 24 3.59 0.64 17.83
C MET A 24 2.37 -0.19 17.44
N MET A 25 1.50 0.38 16.62
CA MET A 25 0.45 -0.36 15.95
C MET A 25 1.23 -1.40 15.17
N LYS A 26 1.18 -2.66 15.63
CA LYS A 26 1.77 -3.76 14.87
C LYS A 26 1.23 -3.63 13.45
N SER A 27 2.10 -3.39 12.49
CA SER A 27 1.70 -3.24 11.10
C SER A 27 1.39 -4.61 10.52
N GLY A 28 0.22 -4.74 9.93
CA GLY A 28 -0.24 -5.87 9.14
C GLY A 28 0.67 -6.17 7.96
N VAL A 29 0.66 -7.44 7.55
CA VAL A 29 1.26 -7.90 6.30
C VAL A 29 0.26 -8.65 5.43
N LEU A 30 0.51 -8.65 4.12
CA LEU A 30 -0.14 -9.56 3.16
C LEU A 30 0.94 -10.20 2.28
N ASP A 31 0.95 -11.53 2.23
CA ASP A 31 1.76 -12.27 1.27
C ASP A 31 0.98 -12.40 -0.03
N LEU A 32 1.57 -11.94 -1.12
CA LEU A 32 0.99 -11.99 -2.44
C LEU A 32 1.73 -12.99 -3.29
N SER A 33 0.98 -13.68 -4.15
CA SER A 33 1.53 -14.54 -5.18
C SER A 33 0.73 -14.42 -6.47
N TRP A 34 1.39 -14.28 -7.61
CA TRP A 34 0.72 -14.22 -8.91
C TRP A 34 1.58 -14.89 -9.98
N THR A 35 0.93 -15.36 -11.04
CA THR A 35 1.61 -15.89 -12.23
C THR A 35 1.74 -14.78 -13.27
N PRO A 36 2.94 -14.52 -13.82
CA PRO A 36 3.14 -13.56 -14.88
C PRO A 36 2.29 -13.88 -16.12
N PRO A 37 1.82 -12.87 -16.86
CA PRO A 37 1.21 -13.10 -18.16
C PRO A 37 2.24 -13.73 -19.11
N THR A 38 1.78 -14.67 -19.94
CA THR A 38 2.61 -15.35 -20.95
C THR A 38 2.44 -14.78 -22.36
N ALA A 39 1.42 -13.94 -22.57
CA ALA A 39 1.12 -13.31 -23.85
C ALA A 39 0.68 -11.85 -23.67
N ASN A 40 0.96 -11.05 -24.69
CA ASN A 40 0.47 -9.70 -24.87
C ASN A 40 -0.99 -9.72 -25.39
N VAL A 41 -1.62 -8.55 -25.45
CA VAL A 41 -3.01 -8.40 -25.94
C VAL A 41 -3.16 -8.83 -27.41
N ASP A 42 -2.10 -8.71 -28.21
CA ASP A 42 -2.05 -9.14 -29.61
C ASP A 42 -1.77 -10.65 -29.80
N GLY A 43 -1.63 -11.40 -28.69
CA GLY A 43 -1.33 -12.83 -28.70
C GLY A 43 0.14 -13.18 -28.88
N SER A 44 1.03 -12.20 -29.08
CA SER A 44 2.47 -12.45 -29.08
C SER A 44 2.97 -12.82 -27.67
N PRO A 45 4.06 -13.61 -27.54
CA PRO A 45 4.62 -13.96 -26.24
C PRO A 45 5.06 -12.72 -25.42
N ALA A 46 4.71 -12.68 -24.14
CA ALA A 46 5.16 -11.64 -23.21
C ALA A 46 6.53 -12.02 -22.63
N THR A 47 7.60 -11.68 -23.37
CA THR A 47 8.98 -12.06 -23.01
C THR A 47 9.78 -10.93 -22.36
N ASP A 48 9.28 -9.70 -22.39
CA ASP A 48 10.04 -8.49 -22.02
C ASP A 48 9.49 -7.78 -20.77
N ILE A 49 8.86 -8.51 -19.85
CA ILE A 49 8.37 -7.94 -18.59
C ILE A 49 9.56 -7.52 -17.72
N ALA A 50 9.63 -6.23 -17.38
CA ALA A 50 10.68 -5.64 -16.56
C ALA A 50 10.29 -5.52 -15.08
N SER A 51 9.02 -5.23 -14.79
CA SER A 51 8.52 -5.10 -13.41
C SER A 51 7.01 -5.35 -13.33
N TYR A 52 6.51 -5.41 -12.09
CA TYR A 52 5.10 -5.45 -11.76
C TYR A 52 4.74 -4.26 -10.88
N ARG A 53 3.57 -3.67 -11.10
CA ARG A 53 2.99 -2.67 -10.20
C ARG A 53 1.85 -3.30 -9.44
N ILE A 54 1.92 -3.20 -8.13
CA ILE A 54 0.94 -3.75 -7.21
C ILE A 54 0.16 -2.60 -6.63
N TYR A 55 -1.13 -2.59 -6.94
CA TYR A 55 -2.09 -1.63 -6.45
C TYR A 55 -2.89 -2.26 -5.32
N TYR A 56 -3.02 -1.54 -4.21
CA TYR A 56 -3.75 -2.04 -3.05
C TYR A 56 -4.44 -0.92 -2.28
N GLY A 57 -5.58 -1.25 -1.67
CA GLY A 57 -6.38 -0.32 -0.90
C GLY A 57 -7.55 -1.00 -0.19
N THR A 58 -8.33 -0.23 0.55
CA THR A 58 -9.55 -0.73 1.23
C THR A 58 -10.80 -0.66 0.35
N THR A 59 -10.69 -0.09 -0.85
CA THR A 59 -11.74 -0.05 -1.87
C THR A 59 -11.65 -1.28 -2.78
N SER A 60 -12.79 -1.78 -3.26
CA SER A 60 -12.85 -2.98 -4.10
C SER A 60 -12.21 -2.83 -5.48
N ASN A 61 -12.00 -1.60 -5.95
CA ASN A 61 -11.27 -1.31 -7.18
C ASN A 61 -9.96 -0.57 -6.85
N PRO A 62 -8.85 -1.28 -6.58
CA PRO A 62 -7.58 -0.64 -6.25
C PRO A 62 -6.84 -0.09 -7.47
N CYS A 63 -7.27 -0.39 -8.70
CA CYS A 63 -6.52 -0.12 -9.93
C CYS A 63 -7.28 0.84 -10.88
N PRO A 64 -6.60 1.82 -11.50
CA PRO A 64 -5.26 2.29 -11.16
C PRO A 64 -5.28 3.07 -9.83
N GLY A 65 -4.31 2.79 -8.96
CA GLY A 65 -4.09 3.56 -7.73
C GLY A 65 -2.98 4.60 -7.91
N ASP A 66 -2.89 5.57 -7.00
CA ASP A 66 -1.94 6.67 -7.12
C ASP A 66 -0.48 6.23 -6.88
N THR A 67 -0.25 5.32 -5.93
CA THR A 67 1.09 4.90 -5.50
C THR A 67 1.22 3.38 -5.46
N PRO A 68 1.59 2.73 -6.58
CA PRO A 68 1.83 1.29 -6.59
C PRO A 68 3.15 0.91 -5.92
N LEU A 69 3.19 -0.27 -5.32
CA LEU A 69 4.45 -0.94 -5.02
C LEU A 69 5.02 -1.54 -6.31
N THR A 70 6.27 -1.22 -6.63
CA THR A 70 6.96 -1.80 -7.79
C THR A 70 7.81 -2.99 -7.38
N VAL A 71 7.67 -4.11 -8.08
CA VAL A 71 8.47 -5.33 -7.89
C VAL A 71 9.18 -5.66 -9.20
N SER A 72 10.50 -5.75 -9.18
CA SER A 72 11.28 -6.13 -10.36
C SER A 72 10.97 -7.55 -10.81
N ALA A 73 10.91 -7.77 -12.13
CA ALA A 73 10.70 -9.09 -12.71
C ALA A 73 11.97 -9.95 -12.75
N THR A 74 13.12 -9.43 -12.29
CA THR A 74 14.45 -10.07 -12.34
C THR A 74 14.55 -11.43 -11.62
N THR A 75 13.52 -11.82 -10.87
CA THR A 75 13.43 -13.12 -10.17
C THR A 75 12.39 -14.08 -10.78
N ALA A 76 11.67 -13.67 -11.82
CA ALA A 76 10.53 -14.40 -12.38
C ALA A 76 10.80 -14.82 -13.83
N SER A 77 11.00 -16.12 -14.06
CA SER A 77 10.91 -16.66 -15.42
C SER A 77 9.46 -16.61 -15.91
N PRO A 78 9.20 -16.56 -17.24
CA PRO A 78 7.85 -16.66 -17.77
C PRO A 78 7.12 -17.88 -17.21
N GLY A 79 5.90 -17.68 -16.70
CA GLY A 79 5.08 -18.74 -16.09
C GLY A 79 5.44 -19.11 -14.64
N GLN A 80 6.52 -18.58 -14.07
CA GLN A 80 6.88 -18.81 -12.67
C GLN A 80 6.12 -17.88 -11.74
N THR A 81 5.56 -18.43 -10.67
CA THR A 81 4.86 -17.64 -9.65
C THR A 81 5.82 -16.66 -8.97
N VAL A 82 5.46 -15.38 -9.03
CA VAL A 82 6.13 -14.30 -8.30
C VAL A 82 5.52 -14.20 -6.91
N LYS A 83 6.34 -13.89 -5.92
CA LYS A 83 5.90 -13.67 -4.53
C LYS A 83 6.44 -12.35 -4.02
N THR A 84 5.63 -11.64 -3.24
CA THR A 84 6.07 -10.46 -2.49
C THR A 84 5.25 -10.31 -1.22
N ARG A 85 5.70 -9.42 -0.32
CA ARG A 85 5.02 -9.11 0.93
C ARG A 85 4.72 -7.62 1.01
N LEU A 86 3.44 -7.28 1.15
CA LEU A 86 3.02 -5.94 1.56
C LEU A 86 3.20 -5.82 3.08
N THR A 87 3.73 -4.69 3.52
CA THR A 87 3.95 -4.35 4.93
C THR A 87 3.35 -2.98 5.23
N GLY A 88 3.35 -2.56 6.50
CA GLY A 88 2.79 -1.26 6.88
C GLY A 88 1.26 -1.20 6.83
N LEU A 89 0.58 -2.33 6.68
CA LEU A 89 -0.88 -2.39 6.60
C LEU A 89 -1.52 -2.26 8.00
N LYS A 90 -2.81 -1.99 8.06
CA LYS A 90 -3.56 -2.05 9.33
C LYS A 90 -3.98 -3.49 9.61
N MET A 91 -3.62 -4.02 10.78
CA MET A 91 -4.00 -5.37 11.22
C MET A 91 -5.49 -5.66 11.13
N GLY A 92 -5.86 -6.81 10.59
CA GLY A 92 -7.25 -7.28 10.47
C GLY A 92 -8.11 -6.56 9.43
N GLU A 93 -7.61 -5.44 8.89
CA GLU A 93 -8.27 -4.66 7.85
C GLU A 93 -8.29 -5.44 6.53
N LEU A 94 -9.40 -5.35 5.80
CA LEU A 94 -9.55 -5.99 4.49
C LEU A 94 -8.93 -5.08 3.43
N TYR A 95 -8.00 -5.63 2.66
CA TYR A 95 -7.43 -4.97 1.49
C TYR A 95 -7.79 -5.70 0.23
N TYR A 96 -7.99 -4.95 -0.84
CA TYR A 96 -8.07 -5.43 -2.21
C TYR A 96 -6.77 -5.12 -2.92
N VAL A 97 -6.34 -6.04 -3.79
CA VAL A 97 -5.05 -6.01 -4.47
C VAL A 97 -5.25 -6.36 -5.94
N ALA A 98 -4.64 -5.61 -6.83
CA ALA A 98 -4.53 -5.91 -8.25
C ALA A 98 -3.09 -5.66 -8.74
N VAL A 99 -2.69 -6.36 -9.80
CA VAL A 99 -1.33 -6.30 -10.35
C VAL A 99 -1.37 -6.01 -11.84
N THR A 100 -0.44 -5.20 -12.31
CA THR A 100 -0.14 -5.00 -13.74
C THR A 100 1.32 -5.43 -14.02
N ALA A 101 1.59 -5.82 -15.25
CA ALA A 101 2.94 -6.03 -15.76
C ALA A 101 3.42 -4.79 -16.51
N VAL A 102 4.71 -4.46 -16.38
CA VAL A 102 5.36 -3.36 -17.08
C VAL A 102 6.48 -3.92 -17.95
N SER A 103 6.42 -3.65 -19.25
CA SER A 103 7.41 -4.08 -20.22
C SER A 103 8.74 -3.31 -20.09
N SER A 104 9.78 -3.81 -20.73
CA SER A 104 11.09 -3.16 -20.85
C SER A 104 11.03 -1.79 -21.55
N SER A 105 10.01 -1.59 -22.40
CA SER A 105 9.70 -0.31 -23.04
C SER A 105 8.83 0.62 -22.19
N GLY A 106 8.50 0.23 -20.95
CA GLY A 106 7.71 1.02 -20.02
C GLY A 106 6.20 0.97 -20.26
N LYS A 107 5.72 0.06 -21.12
CA LYS A 107 4.27 -0.11 -21.35
C LYS A 107 3.66 -0.95 -20.24
N GLU A 108 2.56 -0.47 -19.68
CA GLU A 108 1.84 -1.16 -18.61
C GLU A 108 0.64 -1.94 -19.17
N SER A 109 0.41 -3.14 -18.64
CA SER A 109 -0.72 -3.99 -19.00
C SER A 109 -2.03 -3.48 -18.38
N VAL A 110 -3.15 -4.09 -18.79
CA VAL A 110 -4.41 -3.99 -18.03
C VAL A 110 -4.24 -4.60 -16.63
N CYS A 111 -5.06 -4.13 -15.69
CA CYS A 111 -5.10 -4.66 -14.32
C CYS A 111 -5.56 -6.12 -14.31
N SER A 112 -4.98 -6.92 -13.42
CA SER A 112 -5.57 -8.20 -13.04
C SER A 112 -6.94 -8.01 -12.41
N VAL A 113 -7.71 -9.10 -12.32
CA VAL A 113 -8.86 -9.14 -11.42
C VAL A 113 -8.38 -8.85 -9.99
N ALA A 114 -9.11 -8.00 -9.27
CA ALA A 114 -8.79 -7.70 -7.89
C ALA A 114 -9.06 -8.92 -6.99
N THR A 115 -8.10 -9.24 -6.13
CA THR A 115 -8.27 -10.21 -5.04
C THR A 115 -8.29 -9.50 -3.70
N SER A 116 -8.78 -10.14 -2.65
CA SER A 116 -8.86 -9.51 -1.32
C SER A 116 -8.30 -10.40 -0.22
N GLY A 117 -7.75 -9.78 0.82
CA GLY A 117 -7.21 -10.47 1.98
C GLY A 117 -7.17 -9.57 3.21
N ARG A 118 -7.33 -10.17 4.40
CA ARG A 118 -7.18 -9.45 5.67
C ARG A 118 -5.71 -9.43 6.09
N ALA A 119 -5.20 -8.26 6.41
CA ALA A 119 -3.81 -8.14 6.84
C ALA A 119 -3.57 -8.89 8.15
N ARG A 120 -2.52 -9.70 8.18
CA ARG A 120 -2.17 -10.60 9.30
C ARG A 120 -0.98 -10.05 10.09
N ASN A 121 -0.72 -10.64 11.27
CA ASN A 121 0.52 -10.37 12.02
C ASN A 121 1.75 -10.71 11.15
N PRO A 122 2.82 -9.87 11.09
CA PRO A 122 4.10 -10.37 10.64
C PRO A 122 4.55 -11.38 11.69
N ASP A 123 4.90 -12.56 11.23
CA ASP A 123 5.24 -13.72 12.06
C ASP A 123 6.18 -13.36 13.22
#